data_AF-A0A118HNG2-F1
#
_entry.id   AF-A0A118HNG2-F1
#
_cell.length_a   1.000
_cell.length_b   1.000
_cell.length_c   1.000
_cell.angle_alpha   90.00
_cell.angle_beta   90.00
_cell.angle_gamma   90.00
#
_symmetry.space_group_name_H-M   'P 1'
#
loop_
_entity.id
_entity.type
_entity.pdbx_description
1 polymer ?
#
loop_
_entity_poly.entity_id
_entity_poly.type
_entity_poly.pdbx_seq_one_letter_code
_entity_poly.pdbx_strand_id
1 'polypeptide(L)'
;MTAGHVIEDIRELVRLGHDLYDWYVDDSPIQRPPEGLPVPLSWDIESVGHLHNEAKGFDFALIPLAPLEQAALESNKVRPITEVEIADPYAEDFDRWYLLGLPDATARPDHQRQVVAKNFFGLPVDPLPRRPEWWDTESNPEFEMKYGMLMPIGDEDIDGLDIAGMSGGPIIGLRETEDGTGEWKVIGIQSGWMKGRRAISFFFRQGSFRLRWQDD
;
A
#
# COMPACT_ATOMS: atom_id res chain seq x y z
N MET A 1 2.20 8.35 2.15
CA MET A 1 2.40 8.08 0.70
C MET A 1 1.10 7.52 0.17
N THR A 2 0.68 7.93 -1.02
CA THR A 2 -0.50 7.40 -1.73
C THR A 2 -0.19 7.28 -3.23
N ALA A 3 -1.17 6.90 -4.04
CA ALA A 3 -1.03 6.81 -5.50
C ALA A 3 -0.96 8.21 -6.15
N GLY A 4 -0.16 8.32 -7.22
CA GLY A 4 0.04 9.56 -7.96
C GLY A 4 -1.19 9.98 -8.77
N HIS A 5 -1.82 9.04 -9.47
CA HIS A 5 -3.02 9.31 -10.29
C HIS A 5 -4.18 9.86 -9.47
N VAL A 6 -4.32 9.45 -8.20
CA VAL A 6 -5.34 10.00 -7.28
C VAL A 6 -5.18 11.52 -7.12
N ILE A 7 -3.94 12.02 -7.12
CA ILE A 7 -3.67 13.47 -7.07
C ILE A 7 -4.13 14.16 -8.37
N GLU A 8 -3.95 13.51 -9.52
CA GLU A 8 -4.44 14.02 -10.80
C GLU A 8 -5.97 14.07 -10.84
N ASP A 9 -6.64 13.03 -10.33
CA ASP A 9 -8.11 12.98 -10.22
C ASP A 9 -8.64 14.09 -9.30
N ILE A 10 -8.00 14.31 -8.15
CA ILE A 10 -8.35 15.39 -7.22
C ILE A 10 -8.19 16.76 -7.91
N ARG A 11 -7.10 16.97 -8.66
CA ARG A 11 -6.88 18.22 -9.42
C ARG A 11 -7.95 18.44 -10.47
N GLU A 12 -8.33 17.39 -11.18
CA GLU A 12 -9.38 17.46 -12.19
C GLU A 12 -10.74 17.83 -11.55
N LEU A 13 -11.09 17.23 -10.41
CA LEU A 13 -12.30 17.58 -9.67
C LEU A 13 -12.31 19.07 -9.26
N VAL A 14 -11.19 19.57 -8.75
CA VAL A 14 -11.05 21.01 -8.42
C VAL A 14 -11.18 21.87 -9.67
N ARG A 15 -10.57 21.48 -10.80
CA ARG A 15 -10.68 22.18 -12.09
C ARG A 15 -12.12 22.22 -12.61
N LEU A 16 -12.89 21.17 -12.37
CA LEU A 16 -14.32 21.09 -12.70
C LEU A 16 -15.20 21.91 -11.74
N GLY A 17 -14.62 22.55 -10.72
CA GLY A 17 -15.32 23.44 -9.79
C GLY A 17 -15.91 22.73 -8.57
N HIS A 18 -15.49 21.50 -8.28
CA HIS A 18 -15.85 20.84 -7.03
C HIS A 18 -15.08 21.45 -5.86
N ASP A 19 -15.79 21.67 -4.75
CA ASP A 19 -15.20 22.08 -3.48
C ASP A 19 -14.91 20.83 -2.64
N LEU A 20 -13.64 20.60 -2.33
CA LEU A 20 -13.15 19.42 -1.62
C LEU A 20 -12.57 19.84 -0.27
N TYR A 21 -13.23 19.43 0.81
CA TYR A 21 -12.91 19.82 2.18
C TYR A 21 -12.97 18.61 3.12
N ASP A 22 -12.62 18.80 4.40
CA ASP A 22 -12.64 17.76 5.44
C ASP A 22 -11.79 16.54 5.10
N TRP A 23 -10.49 16.79 4.88
CA TRP A 23 -9.51 15.75 4.61
C TRP A 23 -9.04 15.08 5.90
N TYR A 24 -8.92 13.76 5.87
CA TYR A 24 -8.45 12.96 6.99
C TYR A 24 -7.51 11.86 6.54
N VAL A 25 -6.56 11.48 7.40
CA VAL A 25 -5.82 10.23 7.26
C VAL A 25 -6.73 9.08 7.70
N ASP A 26 -6.87 8.07 6.86
CA ASP A 26 -7.62 6.86 7.20
C ASP A 26 -6.80 5.93 8.10
N ASP A 27 -7.03 6.02 9.40
CA ASP A 27 -6.46 5.14 10.43
C ASP A 27 -7.49 4.16 11.02
N SER A 28 -8.63 3.98 10.34
CA SER A 28 -9.69 3.04 10.72
C SER A 28 -9.27 1.55 10.82
N PRO A 29 -8.18 1.04 10.21
CA PRO A 29 -7.70 -0.33 10.46
C PRO A 29 -7.28 -0.58 11.91
N ILE A 30 -6.78 0.45 12.60
CA ILE A 30 -6.25 0.35 13.96
C ILE A 30 -7.20 0.96 14.99
N GLN A 31 -8.03 1.92 14.60
CA GLN A 31 -9.02 2.55 15.46
C GLN A 31 -10.42 2.11 15.07
N ARG A 32 -11.13 1.44 15.99
CA ARG A 32 -12.55 1.12 15.79
C ARG A 32 -13.41 2.28 16.30
N PRO A 33 -14.39 2.76 15.53
CA PRO A 33 -15.40 3.67 16.05
C PRO A 33 -16.08 3.08 17.30
N PRO A 34 -16.44 3.91 18.31
CA PRO A 34 -16.42 5.37 18.32
C PRO A 34 -15.17 5.99 18.94
N GLU A 35 -14.16 5.20 19.32
CA GLU A 35 -13.06 5.65 20.18
C GLU A 35 -11.96 6.42 19.43
N GLY A 36 -11.87 6.23 18.11
CA GLY A 36 -10.92 6.93 17.26
C GLY A 36 -11.47 8.23 16.70
N LEU A 37 -10.76 9.34 16.94
CA LEU A 37 -10.98 10.58 16.20
C LEU A 37 -10.13 10.52 14.93
N PRO A 38 -10.73 10.73 13.73
CA PRO A 38 -9.96 10.73 12.50
C PRO A 38 -8.90 11.82 12.57
N VAL A 39 -7.68 11.51 12.10
CA VAL A 39 -6.60 12.49 12.09
C VAL A 39 -6.84 13.47 10.94
N PRO A 40 -7.14 14.77 11.22
CA PRO A 40 -7.33 15.75 10.17
C PRO A 40 -6.04 15.91 9.38
N LEU A 41 -6.19 16.08 8.08
CA LEU A 41 -5.09 16.33 7.15
C LEU A 41 -5.25 17.74 6.61
N SER A 42 -4.24 18.58 6.84
CA SER A 42 -4.16 19.92 6.27
C SER A 42 -3.87 19.76 4.77
N TRP A 43 -4.92 19.81 3.97
CA TRP A 43 -4.80 19.61 2.54
C TRP A 43 -4.37 20.89 1.82
N ASP A 44 -3.17 20.85 1.25
CA ASP A 44 -2.69 21.83 0.29
C ASP A 44 -2.11 21.07 -0.92
N ILE A 45 -2.85 21.08 -2.03
CA ILE A 45 -2.52 20.32 -3.23
C ILE A 45 -1.22 20.79 -3.91
N GLU A 46 -0.82 22.04 -3.67
CA GLU A 46 0.43 22.60 -4.18
C GLU A 46 1.64 22.08 -3.40
N SER A 47 1.43 21.66 -2.16
CA SER A 47 2.46 21.04 -1.31
C SER A 47 2.69 19.55 -1.61
N VAL A 48 1.82 18.92 -2.39
CA VAL A 48 1.89 17.48 -2.70
C VAL A 48 2.86 17.22 -3.85
N GLY A 49 4.00 16.59 -3.53
CA GLY A 49 4.89 16.02 -4.53
C GLY A 49 4.28 14.73 -5.08
N HIS A 50 4.01 14.65 -6.38
CA HIS A 50 3.50 13.44 -7.02
C HIS A 50 4.23 13.18 -8.34
N LEU A 51 4.33 11.90 -8.68
CA LEU A 51 4.82 11.43 -9.96
C LEU A 51 3.89 10.33 -10.45
N HIS A 52 3.18 10.62 -11.52
CA HIS A 52 2.38 9.64 -12.26
C HIS A 52 2.92 9.53 -13.69
N ASN A 53 3.39 8.34 -14.05
CA ASN A 53 3.87 8.01 -15.38
C ASN A 53 3.62 6.52 -15.63
N GLU A 54 2.47 6.22 -16.22
CA GLU A 54 2.04 4.85 -16.54
C GLU A 54 3.08 4.09 -17.38
N ALA A 55 3.67 4.76 -18.39
CA ALA A 55 4.65 4.14 -19.28
C ALA A 55 5.93 3.68 -18.55
N LYS A 56 6.29 4.33 -17.44
CA LYS A 56 7.44 3.98 -16.60
C LYS A 56 7.05 3.25 -15.31
N GLY A 57 5.76 3.09 -15.04
CA GLY A 57 5.29 2.46 -13.81
C GLY A 57 5.35 3.33 -12.56
N PHE A 58 5.56 4.63 -12.70
CA PHE A 58 5.58 5.52 -11.54
C PHE A 58 4.17 5.92 -11.17
N ASP A 59 3.77 5.64 -9.94
CA ASP A 59 2.46 6.05 -9.43
C ASP A 59 2.52 6.31 -7.91
N PHE A 60 3.12 7.42 -7.51
CA PHE A 60 3.23 7.76 -6.09
C PHE A 60 3.07 9.24 -5.83
N ALA A 61 2.56 9.54 -4.63
CA ALA A 61 2.43 10.88 -4.08
C ALA A 61 2.90 10.92 -2.62
N LEU A 62 3.61 11.99 -2.29
CA LEU A 62 4.11 12.34 -0.98
C LEU A 62 3.33 13.56 -0.49
N ILE A 63 2.53 13.33 0.54
CA ILE A 63 1.80 14.39 1.24
C ILE A 63 2.62 14.73 2.49
N PRO A 64 3.10 15.98 2.64
CA PRO A 64 3.81 16.40 3.83
C PRO A 64 2.85 16.41 5.03
N LEU A 65 3.32 15.93 6.18
CA LEU A 65 2.56 15.96 7.44
C LEU A 65 3.07 17.08 8.34
N ALA A 66 2.17 17.94 8.81
CA ALA A 66 2.46 18.95 9.80
C ALA A 66 2.77 18.32 11.17
N PRO A 67 3.50 19.00 12.08
CA PRO A 67 3.85 18.45 13.40
C PRO A 67 2.64 18.01 14.24
N LEU A 68 1.51 18.70 14.13
CA LEU A 68 0.28 18.33 14.86
C LEU A 68 -0.32 17.02 14.34
N GLU A 69 -0.24 16.77 13.03
CA GLU A 69 -0.75 15.56 12.38
C GLU A 69 0.13 14.36 12.73
N GLN A 70 1.45 14.57 12.75
CA GLN A 70 2.40 13.57 13.23
C GLN A 70 2.12 13.19 14.70
N ALA A 71 1.94 14.19 15.58
CA ALA A 71 1.62 13.94 16.98
C ALA A 71 0.27 13.22 17.17
N ALA A 72 -0.74 13.54 16.35
CA ALA A 72 -2.03 12.86 16.37
C ALA A 72 -1.91 11.38 15.95
N LEU A 73 -1.22 11.10 14.85
CA LEU A 73 -0.91 9.73 14.41
C LEU A 73 -0.15 8.94 15.48
N GLU A 74 0.88 9.53 16.07
CA GLU A 74 1.66 8.91 17.16
C GLU A 74 0.80 8.61 18.39
N SER A 75 -0.12 9.51 18.75
CA SER A 75 -1.07 9.29 19.84
C SER A 75 -2.00 8.11 19.58
N ASN A 76 -2.31 7.86 18.29
CA ASN A 76 -3.06 6.72 17.80
C ASN A 76 -2.20 5.46 17.62
N LYS A 77 -0.92 5.50 18.04
CA LYS A 77 0.07 4.40 17.89
C LYS A 77 0.43 4.08 16.44
N VAL A 78 0.14 4.97 15.50
CA VAL A 78 0.69 4.91 14.15
C VAL A 78 2.16 5.33 14.22
N ARG A 79 3.04 4.54 13.61
CA ARG A 79 4.46 4.87 13.47
C ARG A 79 4.90 4.71 12.02
N PRO A 80 5.87 5.50 11.55
CA PRO A 80 6.43 5.30 10.22
C PRO A 80 7.15 3.94 10.14
N ILE A 81 7.10 3.33 8.96
CA ILE A 81 8.02 2.26 8.57
C ILE A 81 9.37 2.92 8.30
N THR A 82 10.43 2.43 8.96
CA THR A 82 11.79 2.92 8.76
C THR A 82 12.63 1.87 8.03
N GLU A 83 13.85 2.22 7.66
CA GLU A 83 14.75 1.29 6.94
C GLU A 83 15.03 0.00 7.73
N VAL A 84 14.92 0.01 9.06
CA VAL A 84 15.13 -1.22 9.87
C VAL A 84 13.99 -2.21 9.76
N GLU A 85 12.80 -1.77 9.34
CA GLU A 85 11.64 -2.63 9.08
C GLU A 85 11.58 -3.08 7.61
N ILE A 86 12.55 -2.72 6.77
CA ILE A 86 12.60 -3.14 5.37
C ILE A 86 13.67 -4.23 5.22
N ALA A 87 13.32 -5.35 4.60
CA ALA A 87 14.21 -6.49 4.42
C ALA A 87 14.14 -7.06 3.01
N ASP A 88 15.25 -7.62 2.52
CA ASP A 88 15.25 -8.34 1.24
C ASP A 88 14.60 -9.72 1.43
N PRO A 89 13.46 -9.99 0.76
CA PRO A 89 12.75 -11.25 0.90
C PRO A 89 13.56 -12.50 0.52
N TYR A 90 14.67 -12.35 -0.21
CA TYR A 90 15.50 -13.46 -0.66
C TYR A 90 16.88 -13.51 0.01
N ALA A 91 17.22 -12.49 0.80
CA ALA A 91 18.43 -12.52 1.64
C ALA A 91 18.13 -12.95 3.08
N GLU A 92 16.87 -12.81 3.51
CA GLU A 92 16.39 -13.21 4.82
C GLU A 92 15.30 -14.28 4.70
N ASP A 93 15.33 -15.26 5.59
CA ASP A 93 14.28 -16.27 5.67
C ASP A 93 13.07 -15.72 6.46
N PHE A 94 11.87 -15.92 5.89
CA PHE A 94 10.59 -15.64 6.54
C PHE A 94 9.69 -16.86 6.45
N ASP A 95 8.98 -17.17 7.53
CA ASP A 95 8.09 -18.32 7.62
C ASP A 95 6.82 -18.12 6.79
N ARG A 96 6.33 -16.88 6.70
CA ARG A 96 5.06 -16.54 6.03
C ARG A 96 5.10 -15.15 5.42
N TRP A 97 4.48 -14.99 4.26
CA TRP A 97 4.32 -13.69 3.62
C TRP A 97 2.83 -13.33 3.54
N TYR A 98 2.54 -12.03 3.68
CA TYR A 98 1.17 -11.51 3.61
C TYR A 98 1.12 -10.22 2.79
N LEU A 99 0.17 -10.12 1.86
CA LEU A 99 -0.21 -8.86 1.23
C LEU A 99 -1.26 -8.18 2.12
N LEU A 100 -0.98 -6.95 2.56
CA LEU A 100 -1.94 -6.14 3.32
C LEU A 100 -2.55 -5.06 2.43
N GLY A 101 -3.86 -4.82 2.56
CA GLY A 101 -4.52 -3.75 1.82
C GLY A 101 -6.04 -3.76 1.89
N LEU A 102 -6.66 -2.87 1.12
CA LEU A 102 -8.10 -2.69 0.99
C LEU A 102 -8.51 -2.99 -0.45
N PRO A 103 -9.16 -4.12 -0.73
CA PRO A 103 -9.77 -4.38 -2.03
C PRO A 103 -10.94 -3.44 -2.28
N ASP A 104 -11.01 -2.84 -3.47
CA ASP A 104 -12.08 -1.91 -3.89
C ASP A 104 -13.46 -2.57 -3.77
N ALA A 105 -13.55 -3.86 -4.07
CA ALA A 105 -14.78 -4.65 -3.98
C ALA A 105 -15.39 -4.67 -2.56
N THR A 106 -14.62 -4.29 -1.54
CA THR A 106 -15.03 -4.26 -0.13
C THR A 106 -15.22 -2.86 0.44
N ALA A 107 -14.90 -1.82 -0.33
CA ALA A 107 -15.21 -0.44 0.01
C ALA A 107 -16.64 -0.10 -0.46
N ARG A 108 -17.57 0.10 0.48
CA ARG A 108 -18.97 0.40 0.19
C ARG A 108 -19.37 1.76 0.78
N PRO A 109 -19.57 2.79 -0.06
CA PRO A 109 -20.05 4.07 0.42
C PRO A 109 -21.53 3.98 0.81
N ASP A 110 -21.88 4.57 1.95
CA ASP A 110 -23.23 4.89 2.38
C ASP A 110 -23.39 6.41 2.35
N HIS A 111 -23.98 6.91 1.26
CA HIS A 111 -24.19 8.33 1.04
C HIS A 111 -25.25 8.95 1.97
N GLN A 112 -26.12 8.16 2.61
CA GLN A 112 -27.08 8.71 3.57
C GLN A 112 -26.40 9.01 4.90
N ARG A 113 -25.52 8.11 5.33
CA ARG A 113 -24.76 8.26 6.58
C ARG A 113 -23.44 8.99 6.41
N GLN A 114 -23.02 9.25 5.17
CA GLN A 114 -21.73 9.86 4.84
C GLN A 114 -20.56 9.04 5.43
N VAL A 115 -20.65 7.71 5.31
CA VAL A 115 -19.61 6.78 5.77
C VAL A 115 -19.22 5.83 4.66
N VAL A 116 -18.02 5.25 4.75
CA VAL A 116 -17.59 4.16 3.86
C VAL A 116 -17.29 2.95 4.72
N ALA A 117 -18.02 1.86 4.51
CA ALA A 117 -17.68 0.57 5.09
C ALA A 117 -16.50 -0.02 4.31
N LYS A 118 -15.47 -0.47 5.01
CA LYS A 118 -14.21 -0.96 4.43
C LYS A 118 -13.81 -2.25 5.15
N ASN A 119 -13.30 -3.23 4.41
CA ASN A 119 -12.70 -4.43 4.99
C ASN A 119 -11.24 -4.53 4.56
N PHE A 120 -10.33 -4.42 5.51
CA PHE A 120 -8.90 -4.61 5.27
C PHE A 120 -8.56 -6.09 5.36
N PHE A 121 -7.71 -6.56 4.45
CA PHE A 121 -7.30 -7.97 4.38
C PHE A 121 -5.80 -8.11 4.50
N GLY A 122 -5.39 -9.19 5.17
CA GLY A 122 -4.05 -9.75 5.09
C GLY A 122 -4.12 -11.09 4.38
N LEU A 123 -3.72 -11.13 3.12
CA LEU A 123 -3.84 -12.31 2.27
C LEU A 123 -2.51 -13.06 2.23
N PRO A 124 -2.45 -14.36 2.56
CA PRO A 124 -1.22 -15.12 2.54
C PRO A 124 -0.66 -15.23 1.12
N VAL A 125 0.66 -15.10 1.01
CA VAL A 125 1.41 -15.14 -0.24
C VAL A 125 2.40 -16.29 -0.19
N ASP A 126 2.40 -17.13 -1.24
CA ASP A 126 3.46 -18.11 -1.49
C ASP A 126 4.45 -17.54 -2.51
N PRO A 127 5.74 -17.39 -2.16
CA PRO A 127 6.72 -16.79 -3.06
C PRO A 127 6.96 -17.64 -4.30
N LEU A 128 7.10 -16.97 -5.45
CA LEU A 128 7.56 -17.60 -6.67
C LEU A 128 9.05 -17.32 -6.88
N PRO A 129 9.87 -18.34 -7.20
CA PRO A 129 11.31 -18.17 -7.32
C PRO A 129 11.73 -17.38 -8.58
N ARG A 130 10.85 -17.30 -9.58
CA ARG A 130 11.08 -16.57 -10.84
C ARG A 130 9.76 -16.10 -11.44
N ARG A 131 9.83 -15.13 -12.36
CA ARG A 131 8.69 -14.73 -13.19
C ARG A 131 8.09 -15.96 -13.88
N PRO A 132 6.78 -16.23 -13.71
CA PRO A 132 6.10 -17.28 -14.45
C PRO A 132 6.04 -16.98 -15.95
N GLU A 133 6.10 -18.01 -16.79
CA GLU A 133 6.05 -17.87 -18.26
C GLU A 133 4.74 -17.28 -18.77
N TRP A 134 3.65 -17.43 -18.00
CA TRP A 134 2.33 -16.88 -18.30
C TRP A 134 2.13 -15.45 -17.81
N TRP A 135 3.13 -14.84 -17.14
CA TRP A 135 3.04 -13.44 -16.73
C TRP A 135 3.33 -12.53 -17.93
N ASP A 136 2.28 -11.94 -18.48
CA ASP A 136 2.35 -11.19 -19.72
C ASP A 136 3.01 -9.82 -19.51
N THR A 137 4.24 -9.67 -20.01
CA THR A 137 5.12 -8.50 -19.96
C THR A 137 5.45 -7.87 -18.59
N GLU A 138 6.57 -7.14 -18.59
CA GLU A 138 7.08 -6.38 -17.45
C GLU A 138 6.17 -5.19 -17.21
N SER A 139 5.19 -5.35 -16.32
CA SER A 139 4.69 -4.23 -15.54
C SER A 139 5.92 -3.64 -14.83
N ASN A 140 6.50 -2.59 -15.43
CA ASN A 140 7.72 -1.87 -15.02
C ASN A 140 9.04 -2.53 -15.45
N PRO A 141 9.44 -2.45 -16.74
CA PRO A 141 10.70 -3.03 -17.23
C PRO A 141 11.94 -2.38 -16.61
N GLU A 142 11.78 -1.19 -16.02
CA GLU A 142 12.87 -0.48 -15.35
C GLU A 142 13.23 -1.09 -13.99
N PHE A 143 12.38 -1.96 -13.41
CA PHE A 143 12.57 -2.52 -12.07
C PHE A 143 12.52 -4.04 -12.07
N GLU A 144 13.44 -4.67 -11.31
CA GLU A 144 13.38 -6.11 -11.09
C GLU A 144 12.20 -6.45 -10.16
N MET A 145 11.12 -6.95 -10.76
CA MET A 145 9.93 -7.37 -10.03
C MET A 145 10.09 -8.78 -9.45
N LYS A 146 9.49 -8.98 -8.29
CA LYS A 146 9.33 -10.28 -7.62
C LYS A 146 7.88 -10.73 -7.73
N TYR A 147 7.62 -12.02 -7.50
CA TYR A 147 6.33 -12.64 -7.80
C TYR A 147 5.87 -13.55 -6.67
N GLY A 148 4.56 -13.68 -6.49
CA GLY A 148 3.94 -14.56 -5.52
C GLY A 148 2.53 -14.97 -5.90
N MET A 149 2.04 -16.05 -5.29
CA MET A 149 0.68 -16.56 -5.45
C MET A 149 -0.12 -16.28 -4.18
N LEU A 150 -1.34 -15.76 -4.29
CA LEU A 150 -2.23 -15.69 -3.15
C LEU A 150 -2.74 -17.09 -2.80
N MET A 151 -2.50 -17.50 -1.56
CA MET A 151 -2.88 -18.82 -1.08
C MET A 151 -4.36 -18.85 -0.68
N PRO A 152 -5.09 -19.95 -0.97
CA PRO A 152 -6.44 -20.11 -0.48
C PRO A 152 -6.43 -20.25 1.05
N ILE A 153 -7.39 -19.61 1.71
CA ILE A 153 -7.59 -19.71 3.16
C ILE A 153 -8.77 -20.60 3.53
N GLY A 154 -9.48 -21.15 2.55
CA GLY A 154 -10.62 -22.05 2.75
C GLY A 154 -11.95 -21.32 2.97
N ASP A 155 -12.00 -20.03 2.67
CA ASP A 155 -13.19 -19.21 2.67
C ASP A 155 -13.48 -18.79 1.22
N GLU A 156 -14.59 -19.28 0.64
CA GLU A 156 -14.92 -19.06 -0.77
C GLU A 156 -15.09 -17.57 -1.13
N ASP A 157 -15.58 -16.75 -0.19
CA ASP A 157 -15.78 -15.31 -0.43
C ASP A 157 -14.43 -14.58 -0.52
N ILE A 158 -13.43 -15.01 0.27
CA ILE A 158 -12.08 -14.43 0.28
C ILE A 158 -11.22 -15.02 -0.83
N ASP A 159 -11.32 -16.33 -1.07
CA ASP A 159 -10.58 -17.04 -2.10
C ASP A 159 -11.06 -16.65 -3.52
N GLY A 160 -12.32 -16.23 -3.66
CA GLY A 160 -12.88 -15.64 -4.87
C GLY A 160 -12.69 -14.13 -5.02
N LEU A 161 -12.18 -13.45 -3.98
CA LEU A 161 -12.12 -11.99 -3.94
C LEU A 161 -11.18 -11.43 -5.02
N ASP A 162 -11.67 -10.44 -5.75
CA ASP A 162 -10.85 -9.60 -6.62
C ASP A 162 -10.14 -8.55 -5.78
N ILE A 163 -8.81 -8.53 -5.84
CA ILE A 163 -7.98 -7.67 -5.01
C ILE A 163 -7.54 -6.37 -5.71
N ALA A 164 -8.20 -6.01 -6.81
CA ALA A 164 -8.10 -4.66 -7.37
C ALA A 164 -8.33 -3.62 -6.24
N GLY A 165 -7.53 -2.55 -6.26
CA GLY A 165 -7.47 -1.56 -5.17
C GLY A 165 -6.35 -1.78 -4.16
N MET A 166 -5.78 -2.99 -4.06
CA MET A 166 -4.64 -3.27 -3.16
C MET A 166 -3.27 -2.83 -3.73
N SER A 167 -3.23 -2.21 -4.91
CA SER A 167 -2.00 -1.67 -5.52
C SER A 167 -1.30 -0.69 -4.58
N GLY A 168 0.01 -0.83 -4.44
CA GLY A 168 0.80 -0.06 -3.46
C GLY A 168 0.73 -0.62 -2.03
N GLY A 169 -0.07 -1.66 -1.77
CA GLY A 169 -0.14 -2.34 -0.49
C GLY A 169 1.19 -3.02 -0.13
N PRO A 170 1.60 -2.99 1.16
CA PRO A 170 2.83 -3.63 1.57
C PRO A 170 2.68 -5.15 1.61
N ILE A 171 3.75 -5.83 1.21
CA ILE A 171 3.95 -7.25 1.48
C ILE A 171 4.83 -7.35 2.72
N ILE A 172 4.34 -8.09 3.71
CA ILE A 172 5.00 -8.29 5.00
C ILE A 172 5.50 -9.73 5.09
N GLY A 173 6.77 -9.90 5.41
CA GLY A 173 7.35 -11.16 5.85
C GLY A 173 7.23 -11.28 7.37
N LEU A 174 6.83 -12.45 7.86
CA LEU A 174 6.76 -12.79 9.27
C LEU A 174 7.70 -13.96 9.55
N ARG A 175 8.42 -13.89 10.68
CA ARG A 175 9.21 -15.02 11.19
C ARG A 175 9.13 -15.11 12.71
N GLU A 176 9.28 -16.31 13.23
CA GLU A 176 9.57 -16.53 14.65
C GLU A 176 11.08 -16.42 14.89
N THR A 177 11.48 -15.65 15.90
CA THR A 177 12.87 -15.52 16.34
C THR A 177 13.25 -16.64 17.30
N GLU A 178 14.55 -16.83 17.55
CA GLU A 178 15.05 -17.91 18.43
C GLU A 178 14.49 -17.84 19.87
N ASP A 179 14.09 -16.66 20.34
CA ASP A 179 13.47 -16.44 21.65
C ASP A 179 11.94 -16.65 21.66
N GLY A 180 11.35 -17.11 20.54
CA GLY A 180 9.93 -17.38 20.38
C GLY A 180 9.08 -16.11 20.18
N THR A 181 9.69 -14.97 19.87
CA THR A 181 8.96 -13.75 19.52
C THR A 181 8.70 -13.65 18.02
N GLY A 182 7.67 -12.90 17.63
CA GLY A 182 7.34 -12.68 16.21
C GLY A 182 8.02 -11.42 15.70
N GLU A 183 8.79 -11.55 14.63
CA GLU A 183 9.33 -10.41 13.87
C GLU A 183 8.58 -10.23 12.56
N TRP A 184 8.41 -8.97 12.14
CA TRP A 184 7.85 -8.61 10.84
C TRP A 184 8.75 -7.63 10.10
N LYS A 185 8.76 -7.73 8.77
CA LYS A 185 9.44 -6.80 7.86
C LYS A 185 8.57 -6.51 6.64
N VAL A 186 8.64 -5.29 6.11
CA VAL A 186 8.17 -4.98 4.77
C VAL A 186 9.19 -5.54 3.79
N ILE A 187 8.75 -6.48 2.96
CA ILE A 187 9.59 -7.18 1.99
C ILE A 187 9.26 -6.79 0.55
N GLY A 188 8.25 -5.95 0.35
CA GLY A 188 7.94 -5.37 -0.95
C GLY A 188 6.67 -4.55 -0.96
N ILE A 189 6.44 -3.89 -2.08
CA ILE A 189 5.20 -3.15 -2.38
C ILE A 189 4.54 -3.79 -3.59
N GLN A 190 3.29 -4.21 -3.45
CA GLN A 190 2.55 -4.84 -4.54
C GLN A 190 2.29 -3.84 -5.67
N SER A 191 2.44 -4.32 -6.92
CA SER A 191 2.33 -3.49 -8.11
C SER A 191 1.49 -4.12 -9.22
N GLY A 192 1.59 -5.44 -9.43
CA GLY A 192 0.80 -6.12 -10.46
C GLY A 192 -0.14 -7.17 -9.88
N TRP A 193 -1.30 -7.34 -10.52
CA TRP A 193 -2.33 -8.31 -10.14
C TRP A 193 -2.81 -9.08 -11.37
N MET A 194 -2.63 -10.40 -11.35
CA MET A 194 -3.16 -11.32 -12.35
C MET A 194 -4.31 -12.15 -11.77
N LYS A 195 -5.52 -11.60 -11.89
CA LYS A 195 -6.76 -12.15 -11.35
C LYS A 195 -6.97 -13.63 -11.67
N GLY A 196 -6.85 -14.02 -12.93
CA GLY A 196 -7.12 -15.40 -13.38
C GLY A 196 -6.18 -16.46 -12.80
N ARG A 197 -5.05 -16.06 -12.22
CA ARG A 197 -4.07 -16.95 -11.59
C ARG A 197 -3.93 -16.71 -10.08
N ARG A 198 -4.61 -15.69 -9.55
CA ARG A 198 -4.39 -15.17 -8.19
C ARG A 198 -2.92 -14.88 -7.89
N ALA A 199 -2.24 -14.28 -8.86
CA ALA A 199 -0.81 -14.01 -8.76
C ALA A 199 -0.52 -12.52 -8.69
N ILE A 200 0.49 -12.14 -7.92
CA ILE A 200 0.92 -10.75 -7.75
C ILE A 200 2.36 -10.58 -8.20
N SER A 201 2.68 -9.37 -8.65
CA SER A 201 4.06 -8.88 -8.73
C SER A 201 4.25 -7.76 -7.74
N PHE A 202 5.47 -7.63 -7.23
CA PHE A 202 5.82 -6.62 -6.25
C PHE A 202 7.25 -6.16 -6.42
N PHE A 203 7.49 -4.91 -6.05
CA PHE A 203 8.81 -4.31 -6.08
C PHE A 203 9.46 -4.42 -4.71
N PHE A 204 10.75 -4.71 -4.70
CA PHE A 204 11.60 -4.59 -3.53
C PHE A 204 12.85 -3.77 -3.89
N ARG A 205 13.28 -2.92 -2.96
CA ARG A 205 14.49 -2.09 -3.12
C ARG A 205 15.75 -2.93 -2.91
N GLN A 206 16.44 -3.31 -3.98
CA GLN A 206 17.84 -3.74 -3.87
C GLN A 206 18.78 -2.53 -3.70
N GLY A 207 19.36 -2.38 -2.50
CA GLY A 207 20.44 -1.40 -2.24
C GLY A 207 20.00 0.05 -1.99
N SER A 208 20.94 0.89 -1.56
CA SER A 208 20.65 2.26 -1.15
C SER A 208 20.68 3.27 -2.31
N PHE A 209 19.54 3.88 -2.64
CA PHE A 209 19.52 5.14 -3.39
C PHE A 209 20.02 6.29 -2.50
N ARG A 210 21.09 6.97 -2.93
CA ARG A 210 21.35 8.37 -2.52
C ARG A 210 20.67 9.27 -3.54
N LEU A 211 19.55 9.89 -3.15
CA LEU A 211 19.02 11.04 -3.87
C LEU A 211 20.06 12.16 -3.77
N ARG A 212 20.78 12.43 -4.86
CA ARG A 212 21.51 13.69 -5.01
C ARG A 212 20.48 14.68 -5.54
N TRP A 213 20.13 15.66 -4.71
CA TRP A 213 19.57 16.89 -5.23
C TRP A 213 20.61 17.51 -6.16
N GLN A 214 20.29 17.63 -7.44
CA GLN A 214 21.00 18.55 -8.32
C GLN A 214 20.41 19.93 -8.03
N ASP A 215 21.18 20.75 -7.32
CA ASP A 215 20.93 22.18 -7.30
C ASP A 215 21.35 22.71 -8.69
N ASP A 216 20.38 23.18 -9.47
CA ASP A 216 20.60 24.10 -10.60
C ASP A 216 20.58 25.55 -10.10
#